data_AF-A0A2Z4IDE1-F1
#
_entry.id   AF-A0A2Z4IDE1-F1
#
_cell.length_a   1.000
_cell.length_b   1.000
_cell.length_c   1.000
_cell.angle_alpha   90.00
_cell.angle_beta   90.00
_cell.angle_gamma   90.00
#
_symmetry.space_group_name_H-M   'P 1'
#
loop_
_entity.id
_entity.type
_entity.pdbx_description
1 polymer ?
#
loop_
_entity_poly.entity_id
_entity_poly.type
_entity_poly.pdbx_seq_one_letter_code
_entity_poly.pdbx_strand_id
1 'polypeptide(L)' 'MEKIINRPRLLTKHPEMGQIEDNPEVVGRGVQYLVEGNYKIVYKVYKEDRAILIAAVFDTRQNPTKLKV' A
#
# COMPACT_ATOMS: atom_id res chain seq x y z
N MET A 1 -15.74 -2.07 -5.07
CA MET A 1 -15.36 -0.97 -4.15
C MET A 1 -15.17 -1.47 -2.73
N GLU A 2 -16.14 -2.20 -2.16
CA GLU A 2 -16.11 -2.66 -0.76
C GLU A 2 -14.84 -3.44 -0.36
N LYS A 3 -14.30 -4.27 -1.25
CA LYS A 3 -13.07 -5.04 -0.97
C LYS A 3 -11.87 -4.15 -0.66
N ILE A 4 -11.69 -3.05 -1.40
CA ILE A 4 -10.58 -2.08 -1.21
C ILE A 4 -10.71 -1.36 0.13
N ILE A 5 -11.95 -1.08 0.56
CA ILE A 5 -12.22 -0.44 1.86
C ILE A 5 -11.99 -1.42 3.02
N ASN A 6 -12.35 -2.69 2.83
CA ASN A 6 -12.23 -3.70 3.89
C ASN A 6 -10.82 -4.28 4.01
N ARG A 7 -10.04 -4.31 2.93
CA ARG A 7 -8.69 -4.90 2.94
C ARG A 7 -7.76 -4.25 3.98
N PRO A 8 -7.67 -2.91 4.11
CA PRO A 8 -6.85 -2.26 5.15
C PRO A 8 -7.24 -2.61 6.57
N ARG A 9 -8.47 -3.07 6.83
CA ARG A 9 -8.90 -3.43 8.19
C ARG A 9 -8.10 -4.61 8.75
N LEU A 10 -7.54 -5.47 7.89
CA LEU A 10 -6.64 -6.54 8.29
C LEU A 10 -5.35 -6.02 8.94
N LEU A 11 -4.91 -4.81 8.57
CA LEU A 11 -3.71 -4.17 9.12
C LEU A 11 -3.84 -3.84 10.61
N THR A 12 -5.07 -3.75 11.14
CA THR A 12 -5.28 -3.57 12.59
C THR A 12 -4.78 -4.77 13.40
N LYS A 13 -4.77 -5.97 12.80
CA LYS A 13 -4.26 -7.20 13.42
C LYS A 13 -2.86 -7.57 12.94
N HIS A 14 -2.57 -7.29 11.67
CA HIS A 14 -1.34 -7.68 11.01
C HIS A 14 -0.74 -6.48 10.24
N PRO A 15 -0.25 -5.45 10.94
CA PRO A 15 0.21 -4.21 10.30
C PRO A 15 1.41 -4.40 9.37
N GLU A 16 2.20 -5.45 9.58
CA GLU A 16 3.42 -5.75 8.80
C GLU A 16 3.20 -6.78 7.68
N MET A 17 1.94 -7.13 7.37
CA MET A 17 1.63 -8.13 6.34
C MET A 17 1.84 -7.64 4.89
N GLY A 18 2.09 -6.34 4.71
CA GLY A 18 2.28 -5.72 3.42
C GLY A 18 3.67 -6.00 2.85
N GLN A 19 3.77 -5.91 1.53
CA GLN A 19 5.05 -6.02 0.87
C GLN A 19 5.78 -4.68 0.92
N ILE A 20 7.09 -4.69 1.16
CA ILE A 20 7.93 -3.49 1.10
C ILE A 20 7.91 -2.94 -0.33
N GLU A 21 7.69 -1.64 -0.47
CA GLU A 21 7.70 -0.97 -1.78
C GLU A 21 9.13 -0.92 -2.35
N ASP A 22 9.28 -1.40 -3.59
CA ASP A 22 10.53 -1.45 -4.34
C ASP A 22 10.67 -0.29 -5.34
N ASN A 23 9.68 0.60 -5.42
CA ASN A 23 9.78 1.84 -6.20
C ASN A 23 10.96 2.70 -5.70
N PRO A 24 11.96 3.00 -6.55
CA PRO A 24 13.15 3.78 -6.20
C PRO A 24 12.86 5.12 -5.51
N GLU A 25 11.73 5.78 -5.80
CA GLU A 25 11.38 7.06 -5.18
C GLU A 25 11.07 6.97 -3.68
N VAL A 26 10.62 5.78 -3.24
CA VAL A 26 10.15 5.53 -1.86
C VAL A 26 10.87 4.36 -1.18
N VAL A 27 11.76 3.66 -1.89
CA VAL A 27 12.68 2.66 -1.35
C VAL A 27 13.43 3.24 -0.14
N GLY A 28 13.55 2.44 0.92
CA GLY A 28 14.20 2.84 2.17
C GLY A 28 13.33 3.66 3.13
N ARG A 29 12.14 4.13 2.73
CA ARG A 29 11.24 4.89 3.62
C ARG A 29 10.36 4.03 4.53
N GLY A 30 10.54 2.71 4.49
CA GLY A 30 9.76 1.74 5.26
C GLY A 30 8.28 1.68 4.88
N VAL A 31 7.96 2.06 3.64
CA VAL A 31 6.60 2.06 3.11
C VAL A 31 6.26 0.64 2.62
N GLN A 32 5.05 0.20 2.95
CA GLN A 32 4.52 -1.10 2.55
C GLN A 32 3.29 -0.92 1.67
N TYR A 33 2.89 -1.98 0.96
CA TYR A 33 1.64 -1.98 0.22
C TYR A 33 0.87 -3.30 0.31
N LEU A 34 -0.44 -3.21 0.10
CA LEU A 34 -1.31 -4.34 -0.20
C LEU A 34 -1.82 -4.22 -1.64
N VAL A 35 -2.12 -5.36 -2.27
CA VAL A 35 -2.83 -5.42 -3.55
C VAL A 35 -4.21 -6.04 -3.31
N GLU A 36 -5.25 -5.38 -3.81
CA GLU A 36 -6.63 -5.88 -3.82
C GLU A 36 -7.23 -5.64 -5.20
N GLY A 37 -7.40 -6.72 -5.96
CA GLY A 37 -7.75 -6.65 -7.38
C GLY A 37 -6.71 -5.83 -8.16
N ASN A 38 -7.16 -4.80 -8.88
CA ASN A 38 -6.28 -3.92 -9.65
C ASN A 38 -5.72 -2.75 -8.84
N TYR A 39 -5.99 -2.66 -7.53
CA TYR A 39 -5.59 -1.50 -6.73
C TYR A 39 -4.41 -1.84 -5.82
N LYS A 40 -3.44 -0.93 -5.76
CA LYS A 40 -2.36 -0.93 -4.77
C LYS A 40 -2.73 0.08 -3.69
N ILE A 41 -2.66 -0.37 -2.43
CA ILE A 41 -2.92 0.41 -1.23
C ILE A 41 -1.57 0.60 -0.54
N VAL A 42 -1.02 1.80 -0.59
CA VAL A 42 0.29 2.14 -0.03
C VAL A 42 0.10 2.72 1.36
N TYR A 43 0.83 2.20 2.33
CA TYR A 43 0.67 2.57 3.73
C TYR A 43 1.98 2.55 4.53
N LYS A 44 1.94 3.19 5.70
CA LYS A 44 3.04 3.19 6.68
C LYS A 44 2.51 2.98 8.09
N VAL A 45 3.24 2.18 8.87
CA VAL A 45 2.93 1.89 10.28
C VAL A 45 3.72 2.85 11.17
N TYR A 46 3.01 3.61 12.00
CA TYR A 46 3.60 4.45 13.04
C TYR A 46 3.38 3.75 14.38
N LYS A 47 4.39 2.98 14.81
CA LYS A 47 4.30 2.12 16.02
C LYS A 47 4.10 2.95 17.28
N GLU A 48 4.79 4.09 17.39
CA GLU A 48 4.70 5.01 18.54
C GLU A 48 3.28 5.57 18.70
N ASP A 49 2.66 5.97 17.59
CA ASP A 49 1.30 6.51 17.57
C ASP A 49 0.20 5.44 17.55
N ARG A 50 0.58 4.15 17.44
CA ARG A 50 -0.33 3.02 17.18
C ARG A 50 -1.26 3.30 16.00
N ALA A 51 -0.73 3.94 14.97
CA ALA A 51 -1.48 4.44 13.83
C ALA A 51 -0.97 3.83 12.51
N ILE A 52 -1.87 3.77 11.54
CA ILE A 52 -1.56 3.34 10.17
C ILE A 52 -2.01 4.44 9.22
N LEU A 53 -1.05 5.00 8.49
CA LEU A 53 -1.32 5.99 7.46
C LEU A 53 -1.51 5.28 6.12
N ILE A 54 -2.69 5.40 5.53
CA ILE A 54 -2.91 5.05 4.12
C ILE A 54 -2.50 6.26 3.28
N ALA A 55 -1.31 6.19 2.67
CA ALA A 55 -0.71 7.32 1.97
C ALA A 55 -1.30 7.50 0.55
N ALA A 56 -1.61 6.39 -0.12
CA ALA A 56 -2.20 6.42 -1.46
C ALA A 56 -2.98 5.14 -1.78
N VAL A 57 -3.98 5.26 -2.64
CA VAL A 57 -4.68 4.14 -3.27
C VAL A 57 -4.79 4.43 -4.75
N PHE A 58 -4.26 3.56 -5.61
CA PHE A 58 -4.27 3.78 -7.05
C PHE A 58 -4.46 2.49 -7.84
N ASP A 59 -5.01 2.62 -9.04
CA ASP A 59 -5.16 1.51 -9.99
C ASP A 59 -3.80 1.18 -10.62
N THR A 60 -3.32 -0.04 -10.39
CA THR A 60 -2.04 -0.56 -10.87
C THR A 60 -1.95 -0.69 -12.38
N ARG A 61 -3.10 -0.69 -13.10
CA ARG A 61 -3.13 -0.69 -14.57
C ARG A 61 -2.69 0.65 -15.15
N GLN A 62 -2.74 1.72 -14.36
CA GLN A 62 -2.25 3.04 -14.74
C GLN A 62 -0.77 3.23 -14.37
N ASN A 63 -0.04 2.16 -14.02
CA ASN A 63 1.36 2.28 -13.68
C ASN A 63 2.17 2.74 -14.92
N PRO A 64 2.74 3.97 -14.91
CA PRO A 64 3.40 4.54 -16.07
C PRO A 64 4.59 3.70 -16.54
N THR A 65 5.28 3.01 -15.63
CA THR A 65 6.44 2.18 -15.99
C THR A 65 6.05 0.88 -16.71
N LYS A 66 4.77 0.47 -16.65
CA LYS A 66 4.23 -0.69 -17.38
C LYS A 66 3.52 -0.30 -18.68
N LEU A 67 3.15 0.97 -18.84
CA LEU A 67 2.63 1.51 -20.08
C LEU A 67 3.84 1.83 -20.98
N LYS A 68 4.30 0.81 -21.72
CA LYS A 68 5.25 1.05 -22.80
C LYS A 68 4.57 1.91 -23.86
N VAL A 69 5.21 3.03 -24.22
CA VAL A 69 4.94 3.76 -25.47
C VAL A 69 5.57 2.98 -26.63
#